data_AF-A0A838SH68-F1
#
_entry.id   AF-A0A838SH68-F1
#
_cell.length_a   1.000
_cell.length_b   1.000
_cell.length_c   1.000
_cell.angle_alpha   90.00
_cell.angle_beta   90.00
_cell.angle_gamma   90.00
#
_symmetry.space_group_name_H-M   'P 1'
#
loop_
_entity.id
_entity.type
_entity.pdbx_description
1 polymer ?
#
loop_
_entity_poly.entity_id
_entity_poly.type
_entity_poly.pdbx_seq_one_letter_code
_entity_poly.pdbx_strand_id
1 'polypeptide(L)'
;NVPLLGVVENMSYFVCGHCHERTEIFSTGGGERAAQKFEIPFLGRIPIDPAIREGGDKGTPIVSNDPSSPQAQAFLQIAKTLSANIDNAEKGNGDAAPSLSSLLKKITDPLKKS
;
A
#
# COMPACT_ATOMS: atom_id res chain seq x y z
N ASN A 1 -5.95 -16.94 -12.41
CA ASN A 1 -5.04 -15.78 -12.55
C ASN A 1 -5.54 -14.70 -11.60
N VAL A 2 -4.74 -14.25 -10.62
CA VAL A 2 -5.16 -13.20 -9.67
C VAL A 2 -4.36 -11.94 -9.99
N PRO A 3 -5.01 -10.82 -10.41
CA PRO A 3 -4.32 -9.58 -10.74
C PRO A 3 -3.78 -8.90 -9.48
N LEU A 4 -2.60 -8.29 -9.61
CA LEU A 4 -1.99 -7.48 -8.57
C LEU A 4 -2.38 -6.02 -8.79
N LEU A 5 -3.28 -5.53 -7.94
CA LEU A 5 -3.81 -4.17 -8.06
C LEU A 5 -2.85 -3.10 -7.51
N GLY A 6 -1.91 -3.51 -6.66
CA GLY A 6 -0.84 -2.64 -6.19
C GLY A 6 -0.17 -3.11 -4.89
N VAL A 7 0.77 -2.31 -4.40
CA VAL A 7 1.50 -2.48 -3.14
C VAL A 7 1.15 -1.34 -2.20
N VAL A 8 0.86 -1.68 -0.93
CA VAL A 8 0.74 -0.73 0.18
C VAL A 8 1.91 -0.97 1.13
N GLU A 9 2.60 0.10 1.52
CA GLU A 9 3.64 0.04 2.55
C GLU A 9 3.03 0.40 3.92
N ASN A 10 2.71 -0.64 4.70
CA ASN A 10 2.11 -0.50 6.03
C ASN A 10 3.17 -0.17 7.10
N MET A 11 2.74 0.46 8.22
CA MET A 11 3.60 0.86 9.35
C MET A 11 4.86 1.60 8.91
N SER A 12 4.69 2.49 7.93
CA SER A 12 5.80 3.10 7.19
C SER A 12 6.54 4.20 7.95
N TYR A 13 5.81 5.06 8.66
CA TYR A 13 6.35 6.17 9.44
C TYR A 13 5.45 6.44 10.64
N PHE A 14 5.95 7.20 11.60
CA PHE A 14 5.19 7.69 12.74
C PHE A 14 5.04 9.21 12.65
N VAL A 15 3.92 9.74 13.10
CA VAL A 15 3.71 11.19 13.25
C VAL A 15 3.52 11.49 14.73
N CYS A 16 4.40 12.31 15.30
CA CYS A 16 4.31 12.65 16.71
C CYS A 16 3.07 13.53 16.98
N GLY A 17 2.16 13.08 17.84
CA GLY A 17 0.96 13.86 18.20
C GLY A 17 1.23 15.16 18.98
N HIS A 18 2.47 15.39 19.45
CA HIS A 18 2.86 16.61 20.15
C HIS A 18 3.50 17.65 19.22
N CYS A 19 4.50 17.25 18.41
CA CYS A 19 5.23 18.17 17.53
C CYS A 19 4.87 18.05 16.05
N HIS A 20 4.03 17.07 15.66
CA HIS A 20 3.63 16.77 14.27
C HIS A 20 4.78 16.38 13.34
N GLU A 21 5.97 16.13 13.89
CA GLU A 21 7.12 15.67 13.12
C GLU A 21 6.92 14.22 12.69
N ARG A 22 7.31 13.96 11.45
CA ARG A 22 7.32 12.63 10.87
C ARG A 22 8.66 11.95 11.19
N THR A 23 8.59 10.75 11.75
CA THR A 23 9.75 9.92 12.06
C THR A 23 9.70 8.61 11.28
N GLU A 24 10.76 8.32 10.54
CA GLU A 24 10.98 7.02 9.91
C GLU A 24 11.48 6.04 11.00
N ILE A 25 10.56 5.34 11.67
CA ILE A 25 10.92 4.40 12.78
C ILE A 25 11.78 3.23 12.26
N PHE A 26 11.51 2.79 11.03
CA PHE A 26 12.25 1.73 10.35
C PHE A 26 12.81 2.26 9.02
N SER A 27 13.53 1.41 8.29
CA SER A 27 13.90 1.72 6.90
C SER A 27 12.65 1.90 6.04
N THR A 28 12.58 2.97 5.23
CA THR A 28 11.41 3.25 4.40
C THR A 28 11.67 3.16 2.90
N GLY A 29 10.57 3.09 2.14
CA GLY A 29 10.58 2.95 0.68
C GLY A 29 10.87 1.55 0.19
N GLY A 30 10.91 0.55 1.08
CA GLY A 30 11.11 -0.85 0.68
C GLY A 30 9.94 -1.34 -0.18
N GLY A 31 8.72 -0.99 0.20
CA GLY A 31 7.52 -1.34 -0.57
C GLY A 31 7.47 -0.66 -1.93
N GLU A 32 7.83 0.62 -2.00
CA GLU A 32 7.88 1.38 -3.25
C GLU A 32 8.97 0.86 -4.20
N ARG A 33 10.17 0.59 -3.70
CA ARG A 33 11.25 -0.03 -4.50
C ARG A 33 10.86 -1.42 -4.99
N ALA A 34 10.17 -2.22 -4.18
CA ALA A 34 9.68 -3.53 -4.60
C ALA A 34 8.61 -3.40 -5.69
N ALA A 35 7.66 -2.47 -5.52
CA ALA A 35 6.63 -2.17 -6.51
C ALA A 35 7.25 -1.80 -7.86
N GLN A 36 8.24 -0.90 -7.86
CA GLN A 36 9.01 -0.54 -9.06
C GLN A 36 9.74 -1.75 -9.67
N LYS A 37 10.47 -2.53 -8.85
CA LYS A 37 11.22 -3.69 -9.32
C LYS A 37 10.34 -4.74 -10.01
N PHE A 38 9.13 -4.94 -9.51
CA PHE A 38 8.22 -5.96 -10.02
C PHE A 38 7.18 -5.42 -11.01
N GLU A 39 7.23 -4.12 -11.33
CA GLU A 39 6.30 -3.42 -12.23
C GLU A 39 4.85 -3.50 -11.71
N ILE A 40 4.69 -3.33 -10.41
CA ILE A 40 3.40 -3.34 -9.72
C ILE A 40 3.08 -1.89 -9.29
N PRO A 41 1.83 -1.41 -9.41
CA PRO A 41 1.47 -0.08 -8.92
C PRO A 41 1.78 0.11 -7.43
N PHE A 42 2.36 1.25 -7.06
CA PHE A 42 2.48 1.64 -5.66
C PHE A 42 1.27 2.48 -5.25
N LEU A 43 0.51 2.02 -4.25
CA LEU A 43 -0.74 2.67 -3.86
C LEU A 43 -0.54 3.73 -2.78
N GLY A 44 0.48 3.55 -1.92
CA GLY A 44 0.81 4.51 -0.89
C GLY A 44 1.30 3.87 0.41
N ARG A 45 1.27 4.70 1.45
CA ARG A 45 1.88 4.45 2.76
C ARG A 45 0.87 4.65 3.87
N ILE A 46 0.86 3.75 4.85
CA ILE A 46 0.05 3.88 6.06
C ILE A 46 1.00 4.12 7.24
N PRO A 47 0.77 5.15 8.07
CA PRO A 47 1.57 5.39 9.26
C PRO A 47 1.32 4.33 10.34
N ILE A 48 2.27 4.17 11.25
CA ILE A 48 2.03 3.49 12.52
C ILE A 48 1.31 4.46 13.46
N ASP A 49 0.11 4.08 13.89
CA ASP A 49 -0.69 4.90 14.79
C ASP A 49 -1.60 4.02 15.67
N PRO A 50 -1.59 4.21 17.01
CA PRO A 50 -2.49 3.48 17.91
C PRO A 50 -3.97 3.58 17.53
N ALA A 51 -4.43 4.73 17.03
CA ALA A 51 -5.82 4.95 16.66
C ALA A 51 -6.28 4.06 15.50
N ILE A 52 -5.37 3.72 14.57
CA ILE A 52 -5.65 2.75 13.48
C ILE A 52 -5.92 1.37 14.08
N ARG A 53 -5.03 0.91 14.97
CA ARG A 53 -5.15 -0.41 15.62
C ARG A 53 -6.40 -0.47 16.49
N GLU A 54 -6.59 0.52 17.36
CA GLU A 54 -7.73 0.56 18.27
C GLU A 54 -9.06 0.64 17.55
N GLY A 55 -9.15 1.46 16.49
CA GLY A 55 -10.35 1.53 15.67
C GLY A 55 -10.64 0.20 14.98
N GLY A 56 -9.61 -0.51 14.50
CA GLY A 56 -9.73 -1.86 13.97
C GLY A 56 -10.27 -2.85 15.00
N ASP A 57 -9.68 -2.89 16.20
CA ASP A 57 -10.06 -3.79 17.29
C ASP A 57 -11.49 -3.54 17.80
N LYS A 58 -11.93 -2.27 17.79
CA LYS A 58 -13.27 -1.85 18.22
C LYS A 58 -14.33 -1.92 17.11
N GLY A 59 -13.96 -2.29 15.88
CA GLY A 59 -14.87 -2.28 14.73
C GLY A 59 -15.30 -0.88 14.26
N THR A 60 -14.56 0.15 14.66
CA THR A 60 -14.79 1.58 14.32
C THR A 60 -13.54 2.14 13.65
N PRO A 61 -13.29 1.80 12.36
CA PRO A 61 -12.04 2.12 11.70
C PRO A 61 -11.79 3.63 11.63
N ILE A 62 -10.52 4.02 11.56
CA ILE A 62 -10.11 5.44 11.61
C ILE A 62 -10.81 6.31 10.56
N VAL A 63 -11.09 5.75 9.37
CA VAL A 63 -11.80 6.44 8.28
C VAL A 63 -13.24 6.82 8.62
N SER A 64 -13.86 6.14 9.58
CA SER A 64 -15.21 6.45 10.08
C SER A 64 -15.15 7.23 11.39
N ASN A 65 -14.21 6.91 12.28
CA ASN A 65 -14.10 7.52 13.60
C ASN A 65 -13.51 8.94 13.57
N ASP A 66 -12.48 9.17 12.75
CA ASP A 66 -11.91 10.50 12.48
C ASP A 66 -11.51 10.62 11.00
N PRO A 67 -12.48 10.95 10.12
CA PRO A 67 -12.24 11.06 8.68
C PRO A 67 -11.24 12.15 8.28
N SER A 68 -11.03 13.15 9.14
CA SER A 68 -10.14 14.28 8.88
C SER A 68 -8.68 14.01 9.23
N SER A 69 -8.44 12.97 10.03
CA SER A 69 -7.11 12.58 10.49
C SER A 69 -6.16 12.26 9.32
N PRO A 70 -4.85 12.54 9.45
CA PRO A 70 -3.84 12.14 8.44
C PRO A 70 -3.88 10.65 8.08
N GLN A 71 -4.20 9.80 9.07
CA GLN A 71 -4.32 8.35 8.97
C GLN A 71 -5.51 7.96 8.08
N ALA A 72 -6.68 8.56 8.32
CA ALA A 72 -7.85 8.37 7.46
C ALA A 72 -7.58 8.85 6.03
N GLN A 73 -6.94 10.02 5.88
CA GLN A 73 -6.58 10.54 4.56
C GLN A 73 -5.61 9.61 3.81
N ALA A 74 -4.67 8.96 4.49
CA ALA A 74 -3.79 7.97 3.88
C ALA A 74 -4.57 6.77 3.31
N PHE A 75 -5.52 6.22 4.07
CA PHE A 75 -6.40 5.15 3.58
C PHE A 75 -7.27 5.61 2.40
N LEU A 76 -7.87 6.79 2.49
CA LEU A 76 -8.71 7.35 1.42
C LEU A 76 -7.92 7.59 0.14
N GLN A 77 -6.66 8.06 0.25
CA GLN A 77 -5.80 8.25 -0.90
C GLN A 77 -5.43 6.92 -1.57
N ILE A 78 -5.10 5.89 -0.78
CA ILE A 78 -4.87 4.53 -1.29
C ILE A 78 -6.10 4.00 -2.02
N ALA A 79 -7.30 4.17 -1.43
CA ALA A 79 -8.56 3.74 -2.04
C ALA A 79 -8.84 4.47 -3.37
N LYS A 80 -8.58 5.79 -3.44
CA LYS A 80 -8.70 6.57 -4.68
C LYS A 80 -7.76 6.07 -5.76
N THR A 81 -6.48 5.85 -5.44
CA THR A 81 -5.50 5.31 -6.40
C THR A 81 -5.90 3.92 -6.86
N LEU A 82 -6.36 3.06 -5.95
CA LEU A 82 -6.85 1.71 -6.28
C LEU A 82 -8.05 1.76 -7.23
N SER A 83 -9.05 2.60 -6.96
CA SER A 83 -10.22 2.76 -7.81
C SER A 83 -9.83 3.23 -9.21
N ALA A 84 -8.94 4.23 -9.32
CA ALA A 84 -8.45 4.70 -10.60
C ALA A 84 -7.70 3.61 -11.38
N ASN A 85 -6.92 2.77 -10.69
CA ASN A 85 -6.21 1.65 -11.33
C ASN A 85 -7.18 0.59 -11.85
N ILE A 86 -8.27 0.29 -11.13
CA ILE A 86 -9.31 -0.64 -11.57
C ILE A 86 -10.01 -0.07 -12.81
N ASP A 87 -10.46 1.19 -12.76
CA ASP A 87 -11.12 1.84 -13.90
C ASP A 87 -10.24 1.83 -15.16
N ASN A 88 -8.94 2.07 -15.00
CA ASN A 88 -7.98 2.04 -16.10
C ASN A 88 -7.76 0.62 -16.63
N ALA A 89 -7.73 -0.38 -15.76
CA ALA A 89 -7.61 -1.78 -16.16
C ALA A 89 -8.85 -2.30 -16.91
N GLU A 90 -10.04 -1.78 -16.58
CA GLU A 90 -11.28 -2.11 -17.30
C GLU A 90 -11.39 -1.41 -18.66
N LYS A 91 -10.85 -0.19 -18.78
CA LYS A 91 -10.87 0.60 -20.04
C LYS A 91 -9.73 0.23 -21.00
N GLY A 92 -8.62 -0.31 -20.50
CA GLY A 92 -7.46 -0.73 -21.28
C GLY A 92 -7.65 -2.15 -21.82
N ASN A 93 -7.64 -2.29 -23.15
CA ASN A 93 -7.77 -3.57 -23.83
C ASN A 93 -6.50 -4.43 -23.63
N GLY A 94 -6.45 -5.24 -22.56
CA GLY A 94 -5.65 -6.46 -22.51
C GLY A 94 -4.13 -6.35 -22.33
N ASP A 95 -3.57 -5.24 -21.86
CA ASP A 95 -2.20 -5.29 -21.33
C ASP A 95 -2.20 -6.22 -20.11
N ALA A 96 -1.33 -7.22 -20.13
CA ALA A 96 -1.32 -8.29 -19.13
C ALA A 96 -0.94 -7.72 -17.74
N ALA A 97 -1.95 -7.32 -16.97
CA ALA A 97 -1.76 -6.84 -15.61
C ALA A 97 -0.87 -7.82 -14.82
N PRO A 98 0.09 -7.32 -14.03
CA PRO A 98 0.98 -8.17 -13.24
C PRO A 98 0.12 -9.09 -12.37
N SER A 99 0.42 -10.38 -12.40
CA SER A 99 -0.34 -11.38 -11.65
C SER A 99 0.45 -11.97 -10.51
N LEU A 100 -0.26 -12.51 -9.52
CA LEU A 100 0.37 -13.21 -8.39
C LEU A 100 1.31 -14.32 -8.87
N SER A 101 0.90 -15.08 -9.90
CA SER A 101 1.72 -16.14 -10.48
C SER A 101 3.00 -15.60 -11.15
N SER A 102 2.93 -14.45 -11.84
CA SER A 102 4.10 -13.79 -12.45
C SER A 102 5.06 -13.28 -11.37
N LEU A 103 4.53 -12.67 -10.32
CA LEU A 103 5.32 -12.20 -9.18
C LEU A 103 6.04 -13.36 -8.47
N LEU A 104 5.32 -14.45 -8.18
CA LEU A 104 5.92 -15.62 -7.52
C LEU A 104 7.06 -16.22 -8.35
N LYS A 105 6.93 -16.26 -9.69
CA LYS A 105 8.06 -16.63 -10.57
C LYS A 105 9.23 -15.66 -10.43
N LYS A 106 8.99 -14.34 -10.52
CA LYS A 106 10.04 -13.31 -10.38
C LYS A 106 10.74 -13.37 -9.00
N ILE A 107 10.04 -13.75 -7.93
CA ILE A 107 10.60 -13.91 -6.57
C ILE A 107 11.38 -15.22 -6.41
N THR A 108 10.99 -16.30 -7.09
CA THR A 108 11.59 -17.64 -6.94
C THR A 108 12.71 -17.94 -7.94
N ASP A 109 12.81 -17.18 -9.04
CA ASP A 109 13.93 -17.25 -10.00
C ASP A 109 15.32 -16.70 -9.58
N PRO A 110 15.60 -16.18 -8.36
CA PRO A 110 16.97 -15.89 -7.93
C PRO A 110 17.88 -17.12 -7.83
N LEU A 111 17.31 -18.34 -7.80
CA LEU A 111 18.04 -19.60 -7.52
C LEU A 111 18.41 -20.43 -8.77
N LYS A 112 18.12 -19.97 -10.00
CA LYS A 112 18.42 -20.73 -11.24
C LYS A 112 19.62 -20.22 -12.04
N LYS A 113 20.43 -19.33 -11.46
CA LYS A 113 21.76 -19.00 -11.99
C LYS A 113 22.84 -19.60 -11.08
N SER A 114 23.02 -20.91 -11.19
CA SER A 114 24.26 -21.63 -10.86
C SER A 114 24.42 -22.75 -11.88
#